data_AF-X1ERQ1-F1
#
_entry.id   AF-X1ERQ1-F1
#
_cell.length_a   1.000
_cell.length_b   1.000
_cell.length_c   1.000
_cell.angle_alpha   90.00
_cell.angle_beta   90.00
_cell.angle_gamma   90.00
#
_symmetry.space_group_name_H-M   'P 1'
#
loop_
_entity.id
_entity.type
_entity.pdbx_description
1 polymer ?
#
loop_
_entity_poly.entity_id
_entity_poly.type
_entity_poly.pdbx_seq_one_letter_code
_entity_poly.pdbx_strand_id
1 'polypeptide(L)' 'VRYQPCYFIHGHQHLIYPHAGERVTQIGKTQVINCYGYYILENV' A
#
# COMPACT_ATOMS: atom_id res chain seq x y z
N VAL A 1 1.55 -19.67 -2.03
CA VAL A 1 0.76 -18.43 -2.20
C VAL A 1 -0.10 -18.60 -3.44
N ARG A 2 -1.43 -18.63 -3.32
CA ARG A 2 -2.35 -18.93 -4.44
C ARG A 2 -2.56 -17.73 -5.38
N TYR A 3 -2.43 -16.51 -4.86
CA TYR A 3 -2.60 -15.27 -5.61
C TYR A 3 -1.45 -14.31 -5.30
N GLN A 4 -0.86 -13.73 -6.36
CA GLN A 4 0.24 -12.78 -6.26
C GLN A 4 -0.06 -11.61 -7.21
N PRO A 5 -0.96 -10.69 -6.84
CA PRO A 5 -1.25 -9.52 -7.65
C PRO A 5 -0.03 -8.58 -7.67
N CYS A 6 0.07 -7.72 -8.69
CA CYS A 6 1.10 -6.68 -8.71
C CYS A 6 0.91 -5.68 -7.55
N TYR A 7 -0.35 -5.40 -7.20
CA TYR A 7 -0.72 -4.43 -6.17
C TYR A 7 -1.75 -5.02 -5.21
N PHE A 8 -1.58 -4.75 -3.92
CA PHE A 8 -2.62 -4.88 -2.90
C PHE A 8 -2.87 -3.50 -2.30
N ILE A 9 -3.96 -2.87 -2.74
CA ILE A 9 -4.32 -1.50 -2.38
C ILE A 9 -5.29 -1.55 -1.21
N HIS A 10 -4.98 -0.83 -0.15
CA HIS A 10 -5.87 -0.70 1.00
C HIS A 10 -5.92 0.74 1.52
N GLY A 11 -6.98 1.06 2.24
CA GLY A 11 -7.22 2.34 2.89
C GLY A 11 -8.25 2.11 3.98
N HIS A 12 -8.65 3.15 4.70
CA HIS A 12 -9.49 3.05 5.91
C HIS A 12 -8.72 2.65 7.18
N GLN A 13 -7.68 3.41 7.51
CA GLN A 13 -6.99 3.32 8.80
C GLN A 13 -7.40 4.53 9.64
N HIS A 14 -8.21 4.33 10.68
CA HIS A 14 -8.57 5.38 11.65
C HIS A 14 -7.42 5.67 12.64
N LEU A 15 -6.36 4.87 12.60
CA LEU A 15 -5.13 5.08 13.35
C LEU A 15 -4.24 6.05 12.56
N ILE A 16 -4.28 7.32 12.97
CA ILE A 16 -3.25 8.29 12.63
C ILE A 16 -1.98 7.84 13.34
N TYR A 17 -1.17 7.01 12.67
CA TYR A 17 0.17 6.74 13.18
C TYR A 17 0.97 8.05 13.07
N PRO A 18 1.56 8.57 14.17
CA PRO A 18 2.30 9.83 14.18
C PRO A 18 3.56 9.80 13.30
N HIS A 19 3.90 8.63 12.77
CA HIS A 19 4.89 8.42 11.74
C HIS A 19 4.15 7.89 10.52
N ALA A 20 3.88 8.77 9.54
CA ALA A 20 3.45 8.37 8.20
C ALA A 20 4.62 7.64 7.52
N GLY A 21 4.91 6.43 8.00
CA GLY A 21 5.99 5.59 7.51
C GLY A 21 5.80 5.18 6.05
N GLU A 22 6.66 4.27 5.62
CA GLU A 22 6.66 3.70 4.28
C GLU A 22 5.24 3.25 3.89
N ARG A 23 4.62 3.92 2.91
CA ARG A 23 3.26 3.63 2.43
C ARG A 23 3.21 2.42 1.50
N VAL A 24 4.38 1.98 1.04
CA VAL A 24 4.55 0.87 0.12
C VAL A 24 5.38 -0.17 0.84
N THR A 25 4.94 -1.42 0.81
CA THR A 25 5.72 -2.54 1.33
C THR A 25 5.76 -3.64 0.28
N GLN A 26 6.95 -4.19 0.03
CA GLN A 26 7.10 -5.29 -0.91
C GLN A 26 6.91 -6.64 -0.21
N ILE A 27 5.94 -7.43 -0.66
CA ILE A 27 5.75 -8.83 -0.23
C ILE A 27 5.87 -9.74 -1.45
N GLY A 28 7.03 -10.37 -1.60
CA GLY A 28 7.33 -11.17 -2.80
C GLY A 28 7.32 -10.28 -4.04
N LYS A 29 6.37 -10.49 -4.97
CA LYS A 29 6.17 -9.63 -6.16
C LYS A 29 4.98 -8.66 -6.01
N THR A 30 4.31 -8.67 -4.87
CA THR A 30 3.15 -7.80 -4.61
C THR A 30 3.58 -6.56 -3.85
N GLN A 31 3.24 -5.39 -4.38
CA GLN A 31 3.34 -4.11 -3.67
C GLN A 31 2.08 -3.90 -2.84
N VAL A 32 2.22 -3.86 -1.52
CA VAL A 32 1.14 -3.50 -0.60
C VAL A 32 1.17 -1.98 -0.41
N ILE A 33 0.08 -1.30 -0.75
CA ILE A 33 0.02 0.17 -0.77
C ILE A 33 -1.08 0.66 0.17
N ASN A 34 -0.70 1.48 1.15
CA ASN A 34 -1.63 2.20 2.02
C ASN A 34 -2.01 3.56 1.41
N CYS A 35 -3.29 3.70 1.05
CA CYS A 35 -3.88 4.86 0.41
C CYS A 35 -4.65 5.77 1.37
N TYR A 36 -4.26 5.86 2.65
CA TYR A 36 -4.84 6.85 3.57
C TYR A 36 -4.76 8.28 3.00
N GLY A 37 -5.91 8.97 2.97
CA GLY A 37 -6.09 10.25 2.29
C GLY A 37 -6.22 10.07 0.78
N TYR A 38 -5.08 9.94 0.09
CA TYR A 38 -4.98 9.57 -1.31
C TYR A 38 -3.58 8.99 -1.59
N TYR A 39 -3.45 8.23 -2.68
CA TYR A 39 -2.18 7.76 -3.21
C TYR A 39 -2.28 7.79 -4.74
N ILE A 40 -1.30 8.42 -5.40
CA ILE A 40 -1.23 8.47 -6.86
C ILE A 40 -0.36 7.31 -7.32
N LEU A 41 -0.92 6.41 -8.12
CA LEU A 41 -0.12 5.43 -8.85
C LEU A 41 0.40 6.12 -10.11
N GLU A 42 1.70 6.40 -10.14
CA GLU A 42 2.40 6.83 -11.34
C GLU A 42 2.92 5.58 -12.07
N ASN A 43 2.51 5.42 -13.32
CA ASN A 43 3.13 4.43 -14.20
C ASN A 43 4.41 5.04 -14.80
N VAL A 44 5.50 4.27 -14.80
CA VAL A 44 6.70 4.55 -15.62
C VAL A 44 6.50 3.97 -17.00
#